data_AF-A0A1V6GIK3-F1
#
_entry.id   AF-A0A1V6GIK3-F1
#
_cell.length_a   1.000
_cell.length_b   1.000
_cell.length_c   1.000
_cell.angle_alpha   90.00
_cell.angle_beta   90.00
_cell.angle_gamma   90.00
#
_symmetry.space_group_name_H-M   'P 1'
#
loop_
_entity.id
_entity.type
_entity.pdbx_description
1 polymer ?
#
loop_
_entity_poly.entity_id
_entity_poly.type
_entity_poly.pdbx_seq_one_letter_code
_entity_poly.pdbx_strand_id
1 'polypeptide(L)'
;MKSLGMIIVCAGLSWVARAEGERVTVRPEITDEALINPGMGWVCFHYSNRLWAYGSRLEPGDTLAWFPGTSVIYFRLPWCYLEPEEGRYRWDLIDAYAQPWVAQGKRIALRVTACENRFRYATPEWVQRAGAETVASRGAGAAVLADAAGHS
;
A
#
# COMPACT_ATOMS: atom_id res chain seq x y z
N MET A 1 -63.50 -20.01 14.56
CA MET A 1 -62.71 -18.99 13.84
C MET A 1 -62.85 -17.65 14.55
N LYS A 2 -61.79 -17.19 15.22
CA LYS A 2 -61.37 -15.80 15.51
C LYS A 2 -60.31 -15.84 16.62
N SER A 3 -59.10 -16.12 16.16
CA SER A 3 -57.81 -15.66 16.69
C SER A 3 -57.84 -14.12 16.88
N LEU A 4 -57.05 -13.41 17.68
CA LEU A 4 -55.72 -13.58 18.26
C LEU A 4 -55.50 -12.34 19.19
N GLY A 5 -54.55 -12.39 20.13
CA GLY A 5 -53.78 -11.19 20.49
C GLY A 5 -53.57 -10.91 21.97
N MET A 6 -52.71 -11.69 22.63
CA MET A 6 -52.07 -11.28 23.89
C MET A 6 -50.66 -10.79 23.54
N ILE A 7 -50.47 -9.46 23.61
CA ILE A 7 -49.17 -8.82 23.39
C ILE A 7 -48.36 -9.02 24.67
N ILE A 8 -47.38 -9.94 24.63
CA ILE A 8 -46.34 -10.04 25.66
C ILE A 8 -45.25 -9.05 25.27
N VAL A 9 -45.18 -7.93 25.99
CA VAL A 9 -44.06 -7.00 25.92
C VAL A 9 -42.90 -7.63 26.69
N CYS A 10 -42.01 -8.33 25.99
CA CYS A 10 -40.72 -8.75 26.54
C CYS A 10 -39.83 -7.51 26.68
N ALA A 11 -39.82 -6.89 27.86
CA ALA A 11 -38.78 -5.94 28.24
C ALA A 11 -37.46 -6.70 28.39
N GLY A 12 -36.70 -6.81 27.30
CA GLY A 12 -35.34 -7.33 27.31
C GLY A 12 -34.44 -6.37 28.09
N LEU A 13 -34.24 -6.66 29.38
CA LEU A 13 -33.15 -6.08 30.17
C LEU A 13 -31.83 -6.65 29.63
N SER A 14 -31.26 -5.98 28.64
CA SER A 14 -29.90 -6.22 28.19
C SER A 14 -28.93 -5.84 29.32
N TRP A 15 -28.50 -6.83 30.09
CA TRP A 15 -27.33 -6.69 30.96
C TRP A 15 -26.09 -6.50 30.08
N VAL A 16 -25.67 -5.25 29.90
CA VAL A 16 -24.34 -4.96 29.38
C VAL A 16 -23.37 -5.17 30.53
N ALA A 17 -22.84 -6.39 30.65
CA ALA A 17 -21.71 -6.65 31.51
C ALA A 17 -20.51 -5.86 30.98
N ARG A 18 -20.17 -4.76 31.65
CA ARG A 18 -18.88 -4.09 31.44
C ARG A 18 -17.81 -5.01 32.01
N ALA A 19 -17.07 -5.68 31.14
CA ALA A 19 -15.79 -6.27 31.53
C ALA A 19 -14.85 -5.11 31.86
N GLU A 20 -14.71 -4.78 33.15
CA GLU A 20 -13.53 -4.04 33.62
C GLU A 20 -12.34 -4.99 33.52
N GLY A 21 -11.72 -5.01 32.34
CA GLY A 21 -10.49 -5.75 32.14
C GLY A 21 -9.43 -5.27 33.12
N GLU A 22 -8.87 -6.20 33.88
CA GLU A 22 -7.76 -5.96 34.79
C GLU A 22 -6.61 -5.29 34.03
N ARG A 23 -6.19 -4.09 34.48
CA ARG A 23 -5.10 -3.37 33.85
C ARG A 23 -3.77 -3.95 34.32
N VAL A 24 -3.11 -4.68 33.43
CA VAL A 24 -1.75 -5.16 33.68
C VAL A 24 -0.75 -4.07 33.29
N THR A 25 0.10 -3.66 34.23
CA THR A 25 1.22 -2.76 33.95
C THR A 25 2.47 -3.60 33.71
N VAL A 26 3.00 -3.55 32.49
CA VAL A 26 4.25 -4.22 32.11
C VAL A 26 5.36 -3.18 32.00
N ARG A 27 6.53 -3.46 32.58
CA ARG A 27 7.75 -2.66 32.44
C ARG A 27 8.79 -3.53 31.75
N PRO A 28 8.97 -3.40 30.42
CA PRO A 28 10.01 -4.14 29.70
C PRO A 28 11.39 -3.78 30.25
N GLU A 29 12.31 -4.73 30.23
CA GLU A 29 13.72 -4.44 30.45
C GLU A 29 14.26 -3.62 29.28
N ILE A 30 15.18 -2.70 29.57
CA ILE A 30 15.85 -1.92 28.52
C ILE A 30 16.93 -2.81 27.92
N THR A 31 16.86 -3.02 26.62
CA THR A 31 17.84 -3.79 25.84
C THR A 31 18.30 -2.97 24.63
N ASP A 32 19.41 -3.38 24.03
CA ASP A 32 19.91 -2.81 22.76
C ASP A 32 19.26 -3.50 21.52
N GLU A 33 18.25 -4.34 21.73
CA GLU A 33 17.57 -5.05 20.66
C GLU A 33 16.59 -4.13 19.91
N ALA A 34 16.48 -4.33 18.59
CA ALA A 34 15.54 -3.56 17.79
C ALA A 34 14.09 -3.99 18.09
N LEU A 35 13.28 -3.04 18.59
CA LEU A 35 11.85 -3.25 18.77
C LEU A 35 11.14 -3.30 17.41
N ILE A 36 10.58 -4.45 17.07
CA ILE A 36 9.66 -4.60 15.94
C ILE A 36 8.26 -4.21 16.38
N ASN A 37 7.83 -3.00 15.99
CA ASN A 37 6.48 -2.53 16.29
C ASN A 37 5.51 -2.95 15.17
N PRO A 38 4.51 -3.81 15.43
CA PRO A 38 3.59 -4.22 14.39
C PRO A 38 2.83 -3.03 13.77
N GLY A 39 3.02 -2.80 12.48
CA GLY A 39 2.34 -1.71 11.76
C GLY A 39 2.96 -0.32 11.93
N MET A 40 4.08 -0.19 12.66
CA MET A 40 4.87 1.03 12.80
C MET A 40 6.37 0.73 12.70
N GLY A 41 7.22 1.76 12.63
CA GLY A 41 8.68 1.59 12.58
C GLY A 41 9.27 1.67 11.17
N TRP A 42 10.37 0.93 10.94
CA TRP A 42 11.19 1.08 9.74
C TRP A 42 10.61 0.33 8.54
N VAL A 43 10.58 1.02 7.41
CA VAL A 43 10.04 0.53 6.14
C VAL A 43 11.12 0.58 5.07
N CYS A 44 11.35 -0.53 4.38
CA CYS A 44 12.20 -0.54 3.19
C CYS A 44 11.35 -0.31 1.94
N PHE A 45 11.73 0.68 1.14
CA PHE A 45 11.09 0.91 -0.17
C PHE A 45 11.80 0.05 -1.21
N HIS A 46 11.16 -1.05 -1.62
CA HIS A 46 11.69 -1.86 -2.71
C HIS A 46 11.40 -1.19 -4.06
N TYR A 47 10.13 -0.89 -4.32
CA TYR A 47 9.71 -0.03 -5.42
C TYR A 47 9.17 1.29 -4.89
N SER A 48 9.63 2.39 -5.50
CA SER A 48 9.04 3.70 -5.31
C SER A 48 9.01 4.40 -6.65
N ASN A 49 7.83 4.37 -7.30
CA ASN A 49 7.52 4.83 -8.66
C ASN A 49 8.33 4.25 -9.83
N ARG A 50 9.49 3.63 -9.62
CA ARG A 50 10.34 3.08 -10.67
C ARG A 50 10.78 1.67 -10.31
N LEU A 51 10.79 0.77 -11.28
CA LEU A 51 11.21 -0.62 -11.09
C LEU A 51 12.73 -0.76 -10.84
N TRP A 52 13.53 0.15 -11.39
CA TRP A 52 15.00 0.10 -11.33
C TRP A 52 15.60 0.98 -10.22
N ALA A 53 14.79 1.55 -9.34
CA ALA A 53 15.26 2.41 -8.26
C ALA A 53 15.09 1.73 -6.89
N TYR A 54 15.79 2.26 -5.89
CA TYR A 54 15.72 1.83 -4.49
C TYR A 54 16.15 0.36 -4.29
N GLY A 55 15.19 -0.54 -4.09
CA GLY A 55 15.45 -1.94 -3.74
C GLY A 55 16.05 -2.77 -4.87
N SER A 56 16.04 -2.27 -6.11
CA SER A 56 16.77 -2.86 -7.24
C SER A 56 18.29 -2.95 -7.01
N ARG A 57 18.83 -2.20 -6.03
CA ARG A 57 20.24 -2.21 -5.64
C ARG A 57 20.58 -3.28 -4.59
N LEU A 58 19.57 -3.92 -4.01
CA LEU A 58 19.80 -5.02 -3.09
C LEU A 58 20.29 -6.23 -3.86
N GLU A 59 21.19 -7.00 -3.25
CA GLU A 59 21.60 -8.28 -3.81
C GLU A 59 20.37 -9.21 -3.91
N PRO A 60 20.28 -10.05 -4.96
CA PRO A 60 19.19 -11.02 -5.07
C PRO A 60 19.11 -11.89 -3.81
N GLY A 61 17.96 -11.88 -3.14
CA GLY A 61 17.73 -12.62 -1.90
C GLY A 61 18.14 -11.90 -0.62
N ASP A 62 18.67 -10.67 -0.68
CA ASP A 62 18.91 -9.87 0.52
C ASP A 62 17.57 -9.52 1.20
N THR A 63 17.44 -10.01 2.43
CA THR A 63 16.26 -9.85 3.26
C THR A 63 16.42 -8.79 4.34
N LEU A 64 17.47 -7.96 4.30
CA LEU A 64 17.73 -6.89 5.26
C LEU A 64 17.99 -7.39 6.69
N ALA A 65 18.54 -8.60 6.83
CA ALA A 65 18.90 -9.16 8.13
C ALA A 65 19.93 -8.27 8.88
N TRP A 66 20.72 -7.50 8.14
CA TRP A 66 21.70 -6.54 8.64
C TRP A 66 21.08 -5.25 9.22
N PHE A 67 19.78 -5.00 9.02
CA PHE A 67 19.07 -3.87 9.61
C PHE A 67 17.92 -4.36 10.50
N PRO A 68 18.24 -4.82 11.73
CA PRO A 68 17.22 -5.27 12.68
C PRO A 68 16.30 -4.09 12.99
N GLY A 69 14.98 -4.30 12.88
CA GLY A 69 13.98 -3.22 13.00
C GLY A 69 13.11 -3.03 11.76
N THR A 70 13.61 -3.38 10.57
CA THR A 70 12.82 -3.30 9.33
C THR A 70 11.84 -4.48 9.25
N SER A 71 10.57 -4.17 9.43
CA SER A 71 9.48 -5.15 9.49
C SER A 71 8.57 -5.12 8.27
N VAL A 72 8.57 -4.02 7.51
CA VAL A 72 7.69 -3.82 6.35
C VAL A 72 8.51 -3.50 5.10
N ILE A 73 8.17 -4.16 4.00
CA ILE A 73 8.69 -3.86 2.67
C ILE A 73 7.58 -3.20 1.85
N TYR A 74 7.89 -2.06 1.25
CA TYR A 74 6.95 -1.21 0.55
C TYR A 74 7.14 -1.30 -0.96
N PHE A 75 6.05 -1.63 -1.64
CA PHE A 75 5.97 -1.73 -3.09
C PHE A 75 5.00 -0.66 -3.58
N ARG A 76 5.55 0.39 -4.20
CA ARG A 76 4.76 1.41 -4.87
C ARG A 76 4.95 1.33 -6.37
N LEU A 77 3.91 0.83 -7.03
CA LEU A 77 3.92 0.50 -8.45
C LEU A 77 2.81 1.29 -9.19
N PRO A 78 3.16 2.01 -10.26
CA PRO A 78 2.18 2.48 -11.24
C PRO A 78 1.36 1.31 -11.79
N TRP A 79 0.05 1.52 -11.98
CA TRP A 79 -0.85 0.50 -12.52
C TRP A 79 -0.43 0.02 -13.91
N CYS A 80 0.09 0.92 -14.76
CA CYS A 80 0.60 0.58 -16.09
C CYS A 80 1.67 -0.53 -16.12
N TYR A 81 2.42 -0.74 -15.03
CA TYR A 81 3.36 -1.85 -14.93
C TYR A 81 2.70 -3.17 -14.57
N LEU A 82 1.66 -3.12 -13.73
CA LEU A 82 0.93 -4.29 -13.27
C LEU A 82 -0.04 -4.81 -14.32
N GLU A 83 -0.60 -3.94 -15.17
CA GLU A 83 -1.56 -4.31 -16.20
C GLU A 83 -1.27 -3.56 -17.51
N PRO A 84 -0.19 -3.94 -18.23
CA PRO A 84 0.21 -3.27 -19.48
C PRO A 84 -0.85 -3.35 -20.58
N GLU A 85 -1.65 -4.42 -20.59
CA GLU A 85 -2.77 -4.64 -21.50
C GLU A 85 -3.98 -5.10 -20.67
N GLU A 86 -5.20 -4.78 -21.12
CA GLU A 86 -6.44 -5.11 -20.41
C GLU A 86 -6.52 -6.61 -20.09
N GLY A 87 -6.66 -6.95 -18.81
CA GLY A 87 -6.71 -8.32 -18.32
C GLY A 87 -5.38 -9.08 -18.29
N ARG A 88 -4.25 -8.46 -18.70
CA ARG A 88 -2.92 -9.09 -18.67
C ARG A 88 -2.11 -8.56 -17.50
N TYR A 89 -2.16 -9.29 -16.38
CA TYR A 89 -1.50 -8.90 -15.14
C TYR A 89 -0.06 -9.43 -15.01
N ARG A 90 0.82 -8.57 -14.49
CA ARG A 90 2.24 -8.81 -14.20
C ARG A 90 2.49 -8.94 -12.69
N TRP A 91 1.85 -9.93 -12.05
CA TRP A 91 2.00 -10.19 -10.61
C TRP A 91 3.40 -10.69 -10.23
N ASP A 92 4.17 -11.17 -11.21
CA ASP A 92 5.58 -11.53 -11.07
C ASP A 92 6.43 -10.41 -10.45
N LEU A 93 6.08 -9.15 -10.72
CA LEU A 93 6.75 -7.98 -10.15
C LEU A 93 6.64 -7.92 -8.62
N ILE A 94 5.58 -8.47 -8.05
CA ILE A 94 5.40 -8.50 -6.59
C ILE A 94 5.86 -9.86 -6.06
N ASP A 95 5.34 -10.93 -6.63
CA ASP A 95 5.50 -12.28 -6.08
C ASP A 95 6.95 -12.74 -6.09
N ALA A 96 7.70 -12.52 -7.18
CA ALA A 96 9.08 -13.01 -7.27
C ALA A 96 9.99 -12.38 -6.21
N TYR A 97 9.73 -11.12 -5.83
CA TYR A 97 10.56 -10.39 -4.88
C TYR A 97 10.03 -10.48 -3.44
N ALA A 98 8.71 -10.59 -3.25
CA ALA A 98 8.11 -10.61 -1.93
C ALA A 98 8.42 -11.89 -1.13
N GLN A 99 8.51 -13.05 -1.81
CA GLN A 99 8.58 -14.35 -1.14
C GLN A 99 9.72 -14.48 -0.12
N PRO A 100 10.98 -14.10 -0.41
CA PRO A 100 12.06 -14.16 0.58
C PRO A 100 11.79 -13.33 1.84
N TRP A 101 11.22 -12.13 1.71
CA TRP A 101 10.87 -11.29 2.86
C TRP A 101 9.71 -11.86 3.67
N VAL A 102 8.69 -12.41 3.00
CA VAL A 102 7.56 -13.07 3.66
C VAL A 102 8.02 -14.32 4.42
N ALA A 103 8.93 -15.11 3.84
CA ALA A 103 9.51 -16.28 4.50
C ALA A 103 10.28 -15.91 5.79
N GLN A 104 10.76 -14.67 5.90
CA GLN A 104 11.39 -14.13 7.11
C GLN A 104 10.42 -13.37 8.04
N GLY A 105 9.11 -13.51 7.82
CA GLY A 105 8.08 -12.89 8.66
C GLY A 105 7.90 -11.38 8.45
N LYS A 106 8.51 -10.79 7.41
CA LYS A 106 8.26 -9.39 7.07
C LYS A 106 6.91 -9.24 6.37
N ARG A 107 6.30 -8.06 6.52
CA ARG A 107 5.03 -7.72 5.88
C ARG A 107 5.27 -6.94 4.60
N ILE A 108 4.41 -7.18 3.60
CA ILE A 108 4.42 -6.42 2.35
C ILE A 108 3.32 -5.37 2.41
N ALA A 109 3.69 -4.12 2.12
CA ALA A 109 2.76 -3.01 1.96
C ALA A 109 2.71 -2.61 0.49
N LEU A 110 1.50 -2.63 -0.08
CA LEU A 110 1.26 -2.36 -1.50
C LEU A 110 0.62 -0.99 -1.67
N ARG A 111 1.10 -0.23 -2.66
CA ARG A 111 0.44 0.97 -3.16
C ARG A 111 0.46 0.96 -4.67
N VAL A 112 -0.71 0.77 -5.28
CA VAL A 112 -0.90 0.91 -6.72
C VAL A 112 -1.29 2.34 -7.02
N THR A 113 -0.63 2.98 -8.00
CA THR A 113 -0.89 4.37 -8.36
C THR A 113 -1.41 4.50 -9.78
N ALA A 114 -2.46 5.30 -9.95
CA ALA A 114 -3.05 5.66 -11.25
C ALA A 114 -2.61 7.07 -11.73
N CYS A 115 -1.92 7.83 -10.88
CA CYS A 115 -1.42 9.16 -11.22
C CYS A 115 -0.04 9.37 -10.59
N GLU A 116 0.93 9.83 -11.40
CA GLU A 116 2.31 10.06 -10.99
C GLU A 116 2.90 11.26 -11.74
N ASN A 117 3.80 12.00 -11.07
CA ASN A 117 4.39 13.22 -11.59
C ASN A 117 5.58 13.01 -12.57
N ARG A 118 6.10 11.79 -12.68
CA ARG A 118 7.26 11.45 -13.54
C ARG A 118 6.96 10.35 -14.57
N PHE A 119 5.68 10.05 -14.74
CA PHE A 119 5.19 9.08 -15.73
C PHE A 119 4.20 9.77 -16.63
N ARG A 120 4.35 9.56 -17.94
CA ARG A 120 3.34 9.99 -18.91
C ARG A 120 2.02 9.25 -18.68
N TYR A 121 2.11 7.96 -18.36
CA TYR A 121 0.97 7.09 -18.10
C TYR A 121 1.24 6.27 -16.85
N ALA A 122 0.63 6.64 -15.73
CA ALA A 122 0.59 5.81 -14.51
C ALA A 122 -0.62 4.87 -14.55
N THR A 123 -1.77 5.37 -15.00
CA THR A 123 -2.85 4.55 -15.55
C THR A 123 -2.41 3.94 -16.88
N PRO A 124 -2.70 2.65 -17.17
CA PRO A 124 -2.41 2.04 -18.45
C PRO A 124 -3.08 2.78 -19.63
N GLU A 125 -2.40 2.85 -20.77
CA GLU A 125 -2.91 3.55 -21.97
C GLU A 125 -4.18 2.91 -22.55
N TRP A 126 -4.39 1.61 -22.33
CA TRP A 126 -5.60 0.93 -22.81
C TRP A 126 -6.86 1.48 -22.15
N VAL A 127 -6.78 1.99 -20.91
CA VAL A 127 -7.92 2.57 -20.18
C VAL A 127 -8.44 3.82 -20.89
N GLN A 128 -7.53 4.69 -21.34
CA GLN A 128 -7.90 5.87 -22.14
C GLN A 128 -8.49 5.45 -23.50
N ARG A 129 -7.90 4.45 -24.15
CA ARG A 129 -8.40 3.92 -25.44
C ARG A 129 -9.78 3.26 -25.32
N ALA A 130 -10.10 2.70 -24.15
CA ALA A 130 -11.43 2.16 -23.83
C ALA A 130 -12.48 3.26 -23.58
N GLY A 131 -12.09 4.54 -23.60
CA GLY A 131 -13.00 5.68 -23.51
C GLY A 131 -12.99 6.42 -22.16
N ALA A 132 -12.06 6.13 -21.27
CA ALA A 132 -11.95 6.86 -20.01
C ALA A 132 -11.50 8.32 -20.23
N GLU A 133 -12.17 9.26 -19.54
CA GLU A 133 -11.76 10.66 -19.53
C GLU A 133 -10.42 10.83 -18.79
N THR A 134 -9.53 11.65 -19.35
CA THR A 134 -8.20 11.90 -18.77
C THR A 134 -8.01 13.35 -18.39
N VAL A 135 -7.58 13.59 -17.15
CA VAL A 135 -7.16 14.91 -16.66
C VAL A 135 -5.66 14.89 -16.44
N ALA A 136 -4.91 15.64 -17.26
CA ALA A 136 -3.48 15.81 -17.06
C ALA A 136 -3.22 16.87 -15.99
N SER A 137 -2.52 16.50 -14.91
CA SER A 137 -2.04 17.51 -13.95
C SER A 137 -0.94 18.32 -14.62
N ARG A 138 -1.18 19.61 -14.90
CA ARG A 138 -0.11 20.55 -15.25
C ARG A 138 0.82 20.67 -14.04
N GLY A 139 2.00 20.08 -14.13
CA GLY A 139 3.02 20.27 -13.10
C GLY A 139 3.40 21.75 -13.01
N ALA A 140 3.49 22.29 -11.80
CA ALA A 140 4.11 23.59 -11.54
C ALA A 140 5.55 23.54 -12.08
N GLY A 141 5.76 24.11 -13.27
CA GLY A 141 7.01 24.01 -14.03
C GLY A 141 6.85 24.16 -15.54
N ALA A 142 5.64 23.96 -16.10
CA ALA A 142 5.39 24.12 -17.54
C ALA A 142 5.19 25.58 -18.02
N ALA A 143 5.63 26.58 -17.24
CA ALA A 143 5.49 28.00 -17.59
C ALA A 143 6.76 28.63 -18.20
N VAL A 144 7.85 27.87 -18.36
CA VAL A 144 9.06 28.37 -19.04
C VAL A 144 9.42 27.35 -20.09
N LEU A 145 9.08 27.65 -21.35
CA LEU A 145 9.64 27.09 -22.60
C LEU A 145 8.71 27.39 -23.80
N ALA A 146 7.50 27.93 -23.58
CA ALA A 146 6.59 28.31 -24.67
C ALA A 146 6.88 29.67 -25.34
N ASP A 147 7.94 30.40 -24.94
CA ASP A 147 8.23 31.75 -25.47
C ASP A 147 9.56 31.86 -26.23
N ALA A 148 10.15 30.74 -26.67
CA ALA A 148 11.45 30.74 -27.35
C ALA A 148 11.43 30.20 -28.79
N ALA A 149 10.26 30.08 -29.42
CA ALA A 149 10.14 29.52 -30.78
C ALA A 149 9.23 30.35 -31.72
N GLY A 150 9.31 31.67 -31.63
CA GLY A 150 8.58 32.58 -32.52
C GLY A 150 9.46 33.70 -33.05
N HIS A 151 10.46 33.38 -33.87
CA HIS A 151 11.10 34.33 -34.79
C HIS A 151 11.61 33.60 -36.04
N SER A 152 10.78 33.61 -37.10
CA SER A 152 11.20 33.73 -38.51
C SER A 152 10.01 34.16 -39.34
#